data_AF-A0A7R8V3E2-F1
#
_entry.id   AF-A0A7R8V3E2-F1
#
_cell.length_a   1.000
_cell.length_b   1.000
_cell.length_c   1.000
_cell.angle_alpha   90.00
_cell.angle_beta   90.00
_cell.angle_gamma   90.00
#
_symmetry.space_group_name_H-M   'P 1'
#
loop_
_entity.id
_entity.type
_entity.pdbx_description
1 polymer ?
#
loop_
_entity_poly.entity_id
_entity_poly.type
_entity_poly.pdbx_seq_one_letter_code
_entity_poly.pdbx_strand_id
1 'polypeptide(L)'
;MDYKREEYEIQHFNFSVYQLNLEHNCMVRRQIDSLVDTLADSLIKKSNISIPAADNIRSKRGDITNKIMASIQTDLENFSSVLNKHFTIPENLLLAEDLRHENPYTQTDVEYYEELVAGMEKTFEQNKFLISALEAETEAYGKMDKVVELDNEVIRLVEESFRTNLSFQDLKSLMERLDGVLVMKEEKEIKDDK
;
A
#
# COMPACT_ATOMS: atom_id res chain seq x y z
N MET A 1 -12.63 23.30 25.24
CA MET A 1 -12.54 22.16 24.32
C MET A 1 -11.08 21.82 24.19
N ASP A 2 -10.71 20.59 24.50
CA ASP A 2 -9.35 20.10 24.24
C ASP A 2 -9.30 19.64 22.78
N TYR A 3 -8.72 20.47 21.92
CA TYR A 3 -8.70 20.25 20.47
C TYR A 3 -8.01 18.92 20.10
N LYS A 4 -7.00 18.51 20.87
CA LYS A 4 -6.27 17.25 20.62
C LYS A 4 -7.14 16.03 20.86
N ARG A 5 -8.00 16.11 21.88
CA ARG A 5 -8.93 15.04 22.22
C ARG A 5 -9.98 14.87 21.13
N GLU A 6 -10.53 15.99 20.63
CA GLU A 6 -11.51 15.95 19.55
C GLU A 6 -10.92 15.42 18.25
N GLU A 7 -9.68 15.78 17.89
CA GLU A 7 -8.98 15.20 16.75
C GLU A 7 -8.82 13.68 16.87
N TYR A 8 -8.49 13.19 18.07
CA TYR A 8 -8.35 11.77 18.35
C TYR A 8 -9.67 11.00 18.24
N GLU A 9 -10.75 11.60 18.75
CA GLU A 9 -12.11 11.08 18.64
C GLU A 9 -12.58 11.08 17.19
N ILE A 10 -12.28 12.13 16.41
CA ILE A 10 -12.59 12.21 14.98
C ILE A 10 -11.82 11.13 14.21
N GLN A 11 -10.54 10.89 14.51
CA GLN A 11 -9.77 9.83 13.85
C GLN A 11 -10.41 8.46 14.06
N HIS A 12 -10.94 8.19 15.26
CA HIS A 12 -11.55 6.89 15.55
C HIS A 12 -12.97 6.74 14.99
N PHE A 13 -13.81 7.76 15.15
CA PHE A 13 -15.24 7.68 14.82
C PHE A 13 -15.60 8.23 13.44
N ASN A 14 -14.69 8.96 12.78
CA ASN A 14 -14.90 9.72 11.54
C ASN A 14 -15.97 10.83 11.62
N PHE A 15 -16.43 11.17 12.82
CA PHE A 15 -17.32 12.30 13.06
C PHE A 15 -17.02 12.93 14.43
N SER A 16 -17.34 14.21 14.57
CA SER A 16 -17.26 14.90 15.85
C SER A 16 -18.56 14.73 16.64
N VAL A 17 -18.46 14.56 17.96
CA VAL A 17 -19.62 14.52 18.87
C VAL A 17 -20.42 15.82 18.80
N TYR A 18 -19.75 16.94 18.49
CA TYR A 18 -20.42 18.21 18.23
C TYR A 18 -21.29 18.14 16.97
N GLN A 19 -20.79 17.57 15.89
CA GLN A 19 -21.55 17.40 14.65
C GLN A 19 -22.79 16.51 14.88
N LEU A 20 -22.62 15.39 15.59
CA LEU A 20 -23.72 14.49 15.93
C LEU A 20 -24.80 15.20 16.76
N ASN A 21 -24.39 15.99 17.77
CA ASN A 21 -25.31 16.80 18.57
C ASN A 21 -26.05 17.85 17.72
N LEU A 22 -25.35 18.53 16.82
CA LEU A 22 -25.93 19.53 15.94
C LEU A 22 -26.98 18.91 14.99
N GLU A 23 -26.65 17.77 14.39
CA GLU A 23 -27.55 17.04 13.50
C GLU A 23 -28.79 16.53 14.26
N HIS A 24 -28.59 15.98 15.46
CA HIS A 24 -29.69 15.54 16.31
C HIS A 24 -30.63 16.70 16.67
N ASN A 25 -30.09 17.84 17.10
CA ASN A 25 -30.89 19.03 17.42
C ASN A 25 -31.66 19.55 16.20
N CYS A 26 -31.02 19.57 15.02
CA CYS A 26 -31.68 19.92 13.78
C CYS A 26 -32.81 18.95 13.42
N MET A 27 -32.61 17.65 13.64
CA MET A 27 -33.61 16.61 13.36
C MET A 27 -34.81 16.72 14.29
N VAL A 28 -34.60 16.89 15.60
CA VAL A 28 -35.68 17.10 16.58
C VAL A 28 -36.48 18.35 16.24
N ARG A 29 -35.80 19.45 15.91
CA ARG A 29 -36.48 20.69 15.48
C ARG A 29 -37.33 20.47 14.24
N ARG A 30 -36.81 19.79 13.21
CA ARG A 30 -37.57 19.48 11.98
C ARG A 30 -38.81 18.62 12.27
N GLN A 31 -38.71 17.65 13.17
CA GLN A 31 -39.86 16.83 13.55
C GLN A 31 -40.92 17.63 14.29
N ILE A 32 -40.53 18.47 15.25
CA ILE A 32 -41.45 19.36 15.96
C ILE A 32 -42.11 20.30 14.96
N ASP A 33 -41.34 20.90 14.05
CA ASP A 33 -41.86 21.80 13.03
C ASP A 33 -42.89 21.11 12.12
N SER A 34 -42.64 19.86 11.71
CA SER A 34 -43.57 19.04 10.92
C SER A 34 -44.83 18.62 11.69
N LEU A 35 -44.73 18.43 13.01
CA LEU A 35 -45.88 18.16 13.87
C LEU A 35 -46.74 19.41 14.09
N VAL A 36 -46.11 20.57 14.27
CA VAL A 36 -46.85 21.84 14.47
C VAL A 36 -47.52 22.30 13.16
N ASP A 37 -46.81 22.33 12.02
CA ASP A 37 -47.25 21.53 10.85
C ASP A 37 -48.69 21.04 10.73
N THR A 38 -48.71 19.72 10.77
CA THR A 38 -49.87 18.87 10.63
C THR A 38 -50.95 19.22 11.64
N LEU A 39 -50.59 19.66 12.85
CA LEU A 39 -51.54 20.12 13.85
C LEU A 39 -52.25 21.42 13.42
N ALA A 40 -51.52 22.42 12.93
CA ALA A 40 -52.11 23.66 12.42
C ALA A 40 -53.02 23.39 11.21
N ASP A 41 -52.57 22.57 10.26
CA ASP A 41 -53.35 22.19 9.09
C ASP A 41 -54.61 21.38 9.45
N SER A 42 -54.49 20.45 10.40
CA SER A 42 -55.64 19.67 10.88
C SER A 42 -56.65 20.52 11.63
N LEU A 43 -56.20 21.50 12.43
CA LEU A 43 -57.06 22.46 13.11
C LEU A 43 -57.83 23.30 12.09
N ILE A 44 -57.15 23.88 11.11
CA ILE A 44 -57.77 24.71 10.07
C ILE A 44 -58.83 23.92 9.30
N LYS A 45 -58.51 22.68 8.88
CA LYS A 45 -59.44 21.80 8.15
C LYS A 45 -60.65 21.36 8.97
N LYS A 46 -60.45 21.07 10.26
CA LYS A 46 -61.52 20.52 11.12
C LYS A 46 -62.50 21.58 11.64
N SER A 47 -62.10 22.84 11.68
CA SER A 47 -62.87 23.92 12.30
C SER A 47 -63.44 24.96 11.32
N ASN A 48 -63.23 24.81 10.01
CA ASN A 48 -63.74 25.73 8.97
C ASN A 48 -63.47 27.21 9.31
N ILE A 49 -62.26 27.49 9.82
CA ILE A 49 -61.86 28.82 10.27
C ILE A 49 -61.72 29.78 9.08
N SER A 50 -62.21 31.01 9.25
CA SER A 50 -62.04 32.12 8.30
C SER A 50 -60.55 32.38 8.00
N ILE A 51 -60.20 32.62 6.74
CA ILE A 51 -58.84 32.86 6.21
C ILE A 51 -57.96 33.74 7.15
N PRO A 52 -58.41 34.91 7.65
CA PRO A 52 -57.64 35.75 8.58
C PRO A 52 -57.28 35.11 9.94
N ALA A 53 -58.09 34.17 10.43
CA ALA A 53 -57.80 33.46 11.67
C ALA A 53 -56.90 32.23 11.42
N ALA A 54 -56.93 31.64 10.23
CA ALA A 54 -55.97 30.61 9.81
C ALA A 54 -54.55 31.18 9.67
N ASP A 55 -54.41 32.39 9.12
CA ASP A 55 -53.11 33.07 9.00
C ASP A 55 -52.53 33.48 10.36
N ASN A 56 -53.37 33.81 11.34
CA ASN A 56 -52.95 34.03 12.72
C ASN A 56 -52.47 32.76 13.45
N ILE A 57 -52.99 31.58 13.07
CA ILE A 57 -52.51 30.30 13.61
C ILE A 57 -51.15 29.96 13.00
N ARG A 58 -50.97 30.22 11.70
CA ARG A 58 -49.69 30.05 11.01
C ARG A 58 -48.61 30.99 11.51
N SER A 59 -48.94 32.25 11.84
CA SER A 59 -47.97 33.20 12.38
C SER A 59 -47.48 32.82 13.78
N LYS A 60 -48.34 32.20 14.61
CA LYS A 60 -47.97 31.73 15.95
C LYS A 60 -47.24 30.39 15.98
N ARG A 61 -47.10 29.71 14.83
CA ARG A 61 -46.40 28.44 14.72
C ARG A 61 -44.96 28.52 15.25
N GLY A 62 -44.21 29.52 14.80
CA GLY A 62 -42.80 29.70 15.19
C GLY A 62 -42.65 29.89 16.70
N ASP A 63 -43.55 30.65 17.32
CA ASP A 63 -43.57 30.86 18.76
C ASP A 63 -43.88 29.58 19.53
N ILE A 64 -44.76 28.73 19.00
CA ILE A 64 -45.11 27.43 19.60
C ILE A 64 -43.92 26.47 19.48
N THR A 65 -43.30 26.35 18.30
CA THR A 65 -42.07 25.55 18.12
C THR A 65 -40.99 26.00 19.10
N ASN A 66 -40.75 27.31 19.22
CA ASN A 66 -39.71 27.85 20.11
C ASN A 66 -40.00 27.56 21.58
N LYS A 67 -41.26 27.62 22.01
CA LYS A 67 -41.66 27.24 23.38
C LYS A 67 -41.48 25.75 23.66
N ILE A 68 -41.80 24.90 22.68
CA ILE A 68 -41.61 23.46 22.80
C ILE A 68 -40.11 23.13 22.85
N MET A 69 -39.30 23.74 21.98
CA MET A 69 -37.83 23.58 22.02
C MET A 69 -37.23 24.05 23.33
N ALA A 70 -37.67 25.19 23.87
CA ALA A 70 -37.22 25.68 25.16
C ALA A 70 -37.59 24.72 26.32
N SER A 71 -38.72 24.03 26.22
CA SER A 71 -39.14 23.02 27.20
C SER A 71 -38.31 21.73 27.15
N ILE A 72 -37.79 21.36 25.97
CA ILE A 72 -37.04 20.11 25.74
C ILE A 72 -35.52 20.34 25.82
N GLN A 73 -35.09 21.60 25.90
CA GLN A 73 -33.68 21.99 25.94
C GLN A 73 -32.88 21.23 27.00
N THR A 74 -33.42 21.08 28.21
CA THR A 74 -32.77 20.33 29.30
C THR A 74 -32.56 18.85 28.94
N ASP A 75 -33.52 18.25 28.25
CA ASP A 75 -33.42 16.84 27.82
C ASP A 75 -32.41 16.68 26.67
N LEU A 76 -32.31 17.66 25.78
CA LEU A 76 -31.29 17.70 24.72
C LEU A 76 -29.88 17.87 25.30
N GLU A 77 -29.74 18.68 26.34
CA GLU A 77 -28.48 18.85 27.07
C GLU A 77 -28.08 17.57 27.82
N ASN A 78 -29.05 16.90 28.45
CA ASN A 78 -28.83 15.59 29.06
C ASN A 78 -28.38 14.55 28.03
N PHE A 79 -29.02 14.51 26.86
CA PHE A 79 -28.63 13.63 25.76
C PHE A 79 -27.22 13.93 25.26
N SER A 80 -26.86 15.21 25.09
CA SER A 80 -25.50 15.63 24.74
C SER A 80 -24.48 15.18 25.78
N SER A 81 -24.81 15.25 27.07
CA SER A 81 -23.94 14.77 28.14
C SER A 81 -23.69 13.26 28.08
N VAL A 82 -24.71 12.48 27.69
CA VAL A 82 -24.61 11.03 27.51
C VAL A 82 -23.77 10.70 26.29
N LEU A 83 -23.98 11.40 25.17
CA LEU A 83 -23.15 11.27 23.97
C LEU A 83 -21.68 11.54 24.28
N ASN A 84 -21.37 12.63 24.98
CA ASN A 84 -20.00 12.92 25.40
C ASN A 84 -19.41 11.78 26.24
N LYS A 85 -20.17 11.17 27.16
CA LYS A 85 -19.65 10.04 27.95
C LYS A 85 -19.33 8.78 27.12
N HIS A 86 -20.09 8.53 26.05
CA HIS A 86 -19.95 7.32 25.25
C HIS A 86 -18.97 7.45 24.09
N PHE A 87 -18.87 8.64 23.50
CA PHE A 87 -18.01 8.92 22.36
C PHE A 87 -16.68 9.56 22.76
N THR A 88 -16.44 9.74 24.06
CA THR A 88 -15.16 10.22 24.55
C THR A 88 -14.16 9.08 24.74
N ILE A 89 -12.99 9.24 24.12
CA ILE A 89 -11.86 8.33 24.32
C ILE A 89 -11.13 8.74 25.62
N PRO A 90 -10.83 7.80 26.53
CA PRO A 90 -10.01 8.08 27.70
C PRO A 90 -8.58 8.46 27.31
N GLU A 91 -7.98 9.43 28.01
CA GLU A 91 -6.63 9.94 27.71
C GLU A 91 -5.52 8.89 27.91
N ASN A 92 -5.81 7.84 28.67
CA ASN A 92 -4.90 6.74 28.95
C ASN A 92 -5.00 5.59 27.94
N LEU A 93 -5.80 5.73 26.89
CA LEU A 93 -6.06 4.67 25.92
C LEU A 93 -5.52 5.08 24.54
N LEU A 94 -4.58 4.29 24.04
CA LEU A 94 -4.06 4.41 22.69
C LEU A 94 -4.98 3.67 21.72
N LEU A 95 -5.30 4.30 20.59
CA LEU A 95 -6.02 3.65 19.50
C LEU A 95 -5.18 2.52 18.89
N ALA A 96 -5.87 1.50 18.38
CA ALA A 96 -5.21 0.34 17.77
C ALA A 96 -4.32 0.73 16.57
N GLU A 97 -4.68 1.79 15.84
CA GLU A 97 -3.89 2.32 14.72
C GLU A 97 -2.53 2.88 15.18
N ASP A 98 -2.49 3.39 16.41
CA ASP A 98 -1.34 4.02 17.03
C ASP A 98 -0.52 3.07 17.87
N LEU A 99 -0.90 1.80 18.03
CA LEU A 99 -0.08 0.79 18.72
C LEU A 99 1.33 0.69 18.09
N ARG A 100 1.48 1.01 16.81
CA ARG A 100 2.79 1.10 16.13
C ARG A 100 3.66 2.24 16.65
N HIS A 101 3.05 3.26 17.25
CA HIS A 101 3.71 4.38 17.92
C HIS A 101 3.96 4.13 19.41
N GLU A 102 3.53 2.98 19.97
CA GLU A 102 3.76 2.63 21.38
C GLU A 102 5.27 2.54 21.70
N ASN A 103 6.07 2.08 20.73
CA ASN A 103 7.51 2.20 20.74
C ASN A 103 7.91 3.16 19.62
N PRO A 104 7.98 4.48 19.88
CA PRO A 104 8.35 5.43 18.86
C PRO A 104 9.81 5.18 18.48
N TYR A 105 10.03 4.71 17.24
CA TYR A 105 11.36 4.75 16.64
C TYR A 105 11.83 6.20 16.64
N THR A 106 13.01 6.44 17.20
CA THR A 106 13.60 7.77 17.15
C THR A 106 14.04 8.06 15.73
N GLN A 107 14.13 9.34 15.36
CA GLN A 107 14.61 9.73 14.03
C GLN A 107 15.99 9.14 13.72
N THR A 108 16.84 9.00 14.73
CA THR A 108 18.15 8.32 14.63
C THR A 108 18.03 6.83 14.32
N ASP A 109 16.99 6.16 14.83
CA ASP A 109 16.75 4.74 14.50
C ASP A 109 16.30 4.60 13.04
N VAL A 110 15.43 5.51 12.57
CA VAL A 110 14.97 5.53 11.18
C VAL A 110 16.14 5.74 10.23
N GLU A 111 16.99 6.74 10.49
CA GLU A 111 18.18 7.02 9.69
C GLU A 111 19.15 5.83 9.67
N TYR A 112 19.35 5.16 10.82
CA TYR A 112 20.17 3.95 10.90
C TYR A 112 19.60 2.81 10.04
N TYR A 113 18.28 2.57 10.09
CA TYR A 113 17.65 1.53 9.28
C TYR A 113 17.68 1.86 7.79
N GLU A 114 17.54 3.13 7.41
CA GLU A 114 17.67 3.58 6.02
C GLU A 114 19.08 3.36 5.48
N GLU A 115 20.12 3.73 6.23
CA GLU A 115 21.51 3.47 5.86
C GLU A 115 21.81 1.97 5.77
N LEU A 116 21.25 1.16 6.68
CA LEU A 116 21.39 -0.28 6.66
C LEU A 116 20.75 -0.88 5.41
N VAL A 117 19.54 -0.45 5.06
CA VAL A 117 18.84 -0.90 3.85
C VAL A 117 19.63 -0.51 2.60
N ALA A 118 20.08 0.75 2.49
CA ALA A 118 20.88 1.21 1.36
C ALA A 118 22.21 0.43 1.23
N GLY A 119 22.84 0.11 2.37
CA GLY A 119 24.02 -0.75 2.42
C GLY A 119 23.73 -2.16 1.91
N MET A 120 22.63 -2.77 2.35
CA MET A 120 22.21 -4.09 1.92
C MET A 120 21.87 -4.12 0.43
N GLU A 121 21.16 -3.12 -0.10
CA GLU A 121 20.86 -2.99 -1.54
C GLU A 121 22.15 -2.94 -2.37
N LYS A 122 23.13 -2.13 -1.96
CA LYS A 122 24.42 -2.06 -2.66
C LYS A 122 25.16 -3.40 -2.64
N THR A 123 25.17 -4.10 -1.50
CA THR A 123 25.79 -5.43 -1.43
C THR A 123 25.05 -6.45 -2.28
N PHE A 124 23.72 -6.34 -2.35
CA PHE A 124 22.89 -7.21 -3.18
C PHE A 124 23.18 -7.01 -4.68
N GLU A 125 23.33 -5.77 -5.12
CA GLU A 125 23.72 -5.46 -6.51
C GLU A 125 25.11 -6.00 -6.85
N GLN A 126 26.08 -5.81 -5.95
CA GLN A 126 27.44 -6.35 -6.12
C GLN A 126 27.44 -7.88 -6.21
N ASN A 127 26.68 -8.53 -5.33
CA ASN A 127 26.55 -9.98 -5.33
C ASN A 127 25.88 -10.48 -6.61
N LYS A 128 24.85 -9.78 -7.09
CA LYS A 128 24.19 -10.10 -8.36
C LYS A 128 25.16 -10.02 -9.54
N PHE A 129 25.95 -8.96 -9.62
CA PHE A 129 26.97 -8.82 -10.66
C PHE A 129 28.03 -9.92 -10.58
N LEU A 130 28.51 -10.23 -9.37
CA LEU A 130 29.49 -11.30 -9.15
C LEU A 130 28.94 -12.66 -9.57
N ILE A 131 27.69 -12.98 -9.25
CA ILE A 131 27.05 -14.22 -9.66
C ILE A 131 27.02 -14.33 -11.19
N SER A 132 26.61 -13.26 -11.89
CA SER A 132 26.62 -13.25 -13.36
C SER A 132 28.01 -13.42 -13.95
N ALA A 133 29.04 -12.83 -13.33
CA ALA A 133 30.43 -13.01 -13.76
C ALA A 133 30.91 -14.46 -13.54
N LEU A 134 30.58 -15.06 -12.40
CA LEU A 134 30.91 -16.46 -12.09
C LEU A 134 30.19 -17.43 -13.04
N GLU A 135 28.94 -17.16 -13.41
CA GLU A 135 28.21 -17.96 -14.40
C GLU A 135 28.90 -17.92 -15.76
N ALA A 136 29.32 -16.74 -16.23
CA ALA A 136 30.05 -16.58 -17.48
C ALA A 136 31.41 -17.28 -17.45
N GLU A 137 32.14 -17.19 -16.33
CA GLU A 137 33.42 -17.87 -16.13
C GLU A 137 33.25 -19.40 -16.11
N THR A 138 32.21 -19.90 -15.43
CA THR A 138 31.89 -21.33 -15.40
C THR A 138 31.53 -21.85 -16.80
N GLU A 139 30.81 -21.07 -17.60
CA GLU A 139 30.52 -21.41 -19.00
C GLU A 139 31.81 -21.46 -19.86
N ALA A 140 32.73 -20.52 -19.65
CA ALA A 140 34.02 -20.51 -20.33
C ALA A 140 34.88 -21.74 -19.96
N TYR A 141 34.94 -22.10 -18.67
CA TYR A 141 35.62 -23.33 -18.23
C TYR A 141 34.97 -24.59 -18.80
N GLY A 142 33.63 -24.67 -18.84
CA GLY A 142 32.94 -25.79 -19.47
C GLY A 142 33.22 -25.93 -20.98
N LYS A 143 33.57 -24.84 -21.67
CA LYS A 143 34.07 -24.89 -23.06
C LYS A 143 35.52 -25.36 -23.12
N MET A 144 36.34 -24.99 -22.15
CA MET A 144 37.75 -25.38 -22.06
C MET A 144 37.94 -26.85 -21.72
N ASP A 145 37.09 -27.43 -20.87
CA ASP A 145 37.09 -28.86 -20.55
C ASP A 145 36.94 -29.71 -21.82
N LYS A 146 36.06 -29.30 -22.76
CA LYS A 146 35.89 -29.99 -24.05
C LYS A 146 37.14 -29.93 -24.92
N VAL A 147 37.88 -28.82 -24.86
CA VAL A 147 39.15 -28.67 -25.60
C VAL A 147 40.21 -29.58 -24.98
N VAL A 148 40.29 -29.64 -23.65
CA VAL A 148 41.21 -30.53 -22.94
C VAL A 148 40.88 -32.01 -23.19
N GLU A 149 39.60 -32.38 -23.26
CA GLU A 149 39.18 -33.74 -23.65
C GLU A 149 39.65 -34.09 -25.07
N LEU A 150 39.46 -33.18 -26.04
CA LEU A 150 39.92 -33.34 -27.41
C LEU A 150 41.45 -33.44 -27.50
N ASP A 151 42.17 -32.62 -26.75
CA ASP A 151 43.64 -32.62 -26.75
C ASP A 151 44.18 -33.94 -26.17
N ASN A 152 43.55 -34.46 -25.12
CA ASN A 152 43.86 -35.79 -24.58
C ASN A 152 43.53 -36.92 -25.57
N GLU A 153 42.48 -36.80 -26.37
CA GLU A 153 42.15 -37.77 -27.43
C GLU A 153 43.20 -37.74 -28.55
N VAL A 154 43.62 -36.55 -28.97
CA VAL A 154 44.70 -36.38 -29.95
C VAL A 154 46.02 -36.98 -29.42
N ILE A 155 46.38 -36.71 -28.16
CA ILE A 155 47.58 -37.28 -27.54
C ILE A 155 47.51 -38.81 -27.53
N ARG A 156 46.37 -39.40 -27.15
CA ARG A 156 46.21 -40.87 -27.20
C ARG A 156 46.37 -41.43 -28.62
N LEU A 157 45.76 -40.80 -29.61
CA LEU A 157 45.85 -41.23 -31.01
C LEU A 157 47.27 -41.10 -31.56
N VAL A 158 47.99 -40.04 -31.18
CA VAL A 158 49.41 -39.87 -31.51
C VAL A 158 50.25 -40.95 -30.85
N GLU A 159 50.05 -41.23 -29.55
CA GLU A 159 50.73 -42.33 -28.85
C GLU A 159 50.44 -43.70 -29.47
N GLU A 160 49.19 -43.97 -29.89
CA GLU A 160 48.83 -45.18 -30.61
C GLU A 160 49.52 -45.25 -31.98
N SER A 161 49.54 -44.16 -32.75
CA SER A 161 50.21 -44.09 -34.05
C SER A 161 51.73 -44.29 -33.97
N PHE A 162 52.36 -43.86 -32.87
CA PHE A 162 53.78 -44.13 -32.62
C PHE A 162 54.05 -45.58 -32.19
N ARG A 163 53.07 -46.25 -31.55
CA ARG A 163 53.15 -47.67 -31.17
C ARG A 163 52.88 -48.60 -32.34
N THR A 164 52.00 -48.21 -33.25
CA THR A 164 51.67 -48.95 -34.48
C THR A 164 52.20 -48.16 -35.68
N ASN A 165 53.44 -48.39 -36.13
CA ASN A 165 54.04 -47.71 -37.29
C ASN A 165 53.06 -47.54 -38.49
N LEU A 166 52.33 -46.43 -38.55
CA LEU A 166 51.32 -46.11 -39.56
C LEU A 166 51.57 -44.72 -40.16
N SER A 167 51.17 -44.57 -41.42
CA SER A 167 51.77 -43.60 -42.34
C SER A 167 51.39 -42.15 -42.05
N PHE A 168 52.31 -41.25 -42.41
CA PHE A 168 52.22 -39.79 -42.33
C PHE A 168 50.94 -39.18 -42.95
N GLN A 169 50.19 -39.92 -43.78
CA GLN A 169 48.92 -39.47 -44.37
C GLN A 169 47.77 -39.37 -43.36
N ASP A 170 47.70 -40.27 -42.37
CA ASP A 170 46.61 -40.25 -41.39
C ASP A 170 46.78 -39.07 -40.43
N LEU A 171 48.04 -38.79 -40.05
CA LEU A 171 48.43 -37.65 -39.21
C LEU A 171 48.14 -36.30 -39.90
N LYS A 172 48.39 -36.22 -41.21
CA LYS A 172 48.09 -35.02 -42.02
C LYS A 172 46.59 -34.74 -42.12
N SER A 173 45.77 -35.79 -42.32
CA SER A 173 44.31 -35.65 -42.42
C SER A 173 43.68 -35.09 -41.14
N LEU A 174 44.34 -35.32 -40.00
CA LEU A 174 43.87 -34.92 -38.68
C LEU A 174 44.28 -33.48 -38.35
N MET A 175 45.49 -33.06 -38.73
CA MET A 175 45.90 -31.65 -38.69
C MET A 175 44.97 -30.77 -39.55
N GLU A 176 44.58 -31.25 -40.74
CA GLU A 176 43.64 -30.51 -41.61
C GLU A 176 42.23 -30.42 -41.00
N ARG A 177 41.78 -31.41 -40.21
CA ARG A 177 40.52 -31.31 -39.44
C ARG A 177 40.64 -30.35 -38.26
N LEU A 178 41.81 -30.24 -37.64
CA LEU A 178 42.06 -29.30 -36.55
C LEU A 178 42.06 -27.85 -37.07
N ASP A 179 42.74 -27.59 -38.20
CA ASP A 179 42.75 -26.29 -38.87
C ASP A 179 41.34 -25.87 -39.34
N GLY A 180 40.54 -26.82 -39.84
CA GLY A 180 39.15 -26.54 -40.24
C GLY A 180 38.24 -26.09 -39.08
N VAL A 181 38.50 -26.57 -37.86
CA VAL A 181 37.74 -26.16 -36.66
C VAL A 181 38.23 -24.80 -36.12
N LEU A 182 39.51 -24.49 -36.28
CA LEU A 182 40.07 -23.17 -35.95
C LEU A 182 39.55 -22.07 -36.89
N VAL A 183 39.45 -22.33 -38.20
CA VAL A 183 38.92 -21.36 -39.19
C VAL A 183 37.42 -21.10 -39.01
N MET A 184 36.63 -22.11 -38.61
CA MET A 184 35.21 -21.94 -38.28
C MET A 184 34.97 -21.06 -37.02
N LYS A 185 36.02 -20.76 -36.26
CA LYS A 185 35.99 -19.88 -35.08
C LYS A 185 36.19 -18.41 -35.47
N GLU A 186 37.07 -18.11 -36.42
CA GLU A 186 37.30 -16.74 -36.94
C GLU A 186 36.07 -16.20 -37.69
N GLU A 187 35.32 -17.04 -38.42
CA GLU A 187 34.11 -16.59 -39.14
C GLU A 187 32.90 -16.32 -38.23
N LYS A 188 32.88 -16.86 -37.01
CA LYS A 188 31.80 -16.59 -36.04
C LYS A 188 32.06 -15.33 -35.23
N GLU A 189 33.30 -15.05 -34.83
CA GLU A 189 33.64 -13.79 -34.14
C GLU A 189 33.41 -12.55 -35.04
N ILE A 190 33.54 -12.65 -36.37
CA ILE A 190 33.31 -11.53 -37.29
C ILE A 190 31.81 -11.22 -37.52
N LYS A 191 30.90 -12.17 -37.22
CA LYS A 191 29.44 -11.97 -37.41
C LYS A 191 28.70 -11.49 -36.17
N ASP A 192 29.29 -11.66 -34.99
CA ASP A 192 28.67 -11.22 -33.73
C ASP A 192 29.08 -9.77 -33.34
N ASP A 193 29.95 -9.12 -34.13
CA ASP A 193 30.43 -7.73 -33.93
C ASP A 193 29.83 -6.70 -34.95
N LYS A 194 28.71 -7.03 -35.61
CA LYS A 194 27.95 -6.12 -36.51
C LYS A 194 26.47 -6.00 -36.19
#